data_AF-A0AAV3KBU5-F1
#
_entry.id   AF-A0AAV3KBU5-F1
#
_cell.length_a   1.000
_cell.length_b   1.000
_cell.length_c   1.000
_cell.angle_alpha   90.00
_cell.angle_beta   90.00
_cell.angle_gamma   90.00
#
_symmetry.space_group_name_H-M   'P 1'
#
loop_
_entity.id
_entity.type
_entity.pdbx_description
1 polymer ?
#
loop_
_entity_poly.entity_id
_entity_poly.type
_entity_poly.pdbx_seq_one_letter_code
_entity_poly.pdbx_strand_id
1 'polypeptide(L)'
;MRLIPLTTPAEVGKWAARYIAERIKAFNPTAERPFVLGLPTGSSPLEAYKSLIALYDAGQVSFKHVVTFNMDEYVGLPANHPESYRTFMFENFFNHVDIPERNINLLNGNAEDIATECQRYEEKIKSYGKIHLFMGGVGNDGHIAFNEPASSLVSRTRIKTLTEETRIANSRFFGGDVSQVPKYALTVGVGTLLDAEEVMILVSGRHKAQALQAAVEGNVNHMWTISCLQLHARALMVCDEPSTMELKVKTVKYFRELEAENLKNL
;
A
#
# COMPACT_ATOMS: atom_id res chain seq x y z
N MET A 1 1.83 17.14 3.73
CA MET A 1 1.14 16.07 2.98
C MET A 1 0.25 16.66 1.91
N ARG A 2 -0.15 15.85 0.92
CA ARG A 2 -1.23 16.14 -0.02
C ARG A 2 -2.41 15.20 0.25
N LEU A 3 -3.63 15.67 0.04
CA LEU A 3 -4.85 14.86 0.08
C LEU A 3 -5.63 15.15 -1.19
N ILE A 4 -5.99 14.11 -1.93
CA ILE A 4 -6.70 14.19 -3.22
C ILE A 4 -8.15 13.74 -2.99
N PRO A 5 -9.09 14.67 -2.80
CA PRO A 5 -10.48 14.34 -2.54
C PRO A 5 -11.24 14.08 -3.85
N LEU A 6 -11.49 12.80 -4.13
CA LEU A 6 -12.25 12.29 -5.28
C LEU A 6 -13.64 11.84 -4.86
N THR A 7 -14.45 11.40 -5.82
CA THR A 7 -15.83 11.00 -5.58
C THR A 7 -15.94 9.50 -5.36
N THR A 8 -15.29 8.71 -6.22
CA THR A 8 -15.51 7.25 -6.27
C THR A 8 -14.22 6.44 -6.10
N PRO A 9 -14.30 5.17 -5.63
CA PRO A 9 -13.15 4.26 -5.60
C PRO A 9 -12.48 4.06 -6.97
N ALA A 10 -13.26 4.11 -8.06
CA ALA A 10 -12.75 4.00 -9.42
C ALA A 10 -11.90 5.22 -9.80
N GLU A 11 -12.32 6.43 -9.44
CA GLU A 11 -11.50 7.65 -9.60
C GLU A 11 -10.21 7.57 -8.78
N VAL A 12 -10.28 7.09 -7.54
CA VAL A 12 -9.08 6.83 -6.70
C VAL A 12 -8.11 5.90 -7.39
N GLY A 13 -8.59 4.78 -7.94
CA GLY A 13 -7.77 3.83 -8.68
C GLY A 13 -7.13 4.45 -9.93
N LYS A 14 -7.91 5.14 -10.76
CA LYS A 14 -7.41 5.81 -11.97
C LYS A 14 -6.37 6.87 -11.66
N TRP A 15 -6.62 7.71 -10.66
CA TRP A 15 -5.70 8.75 -10.23
C TRP A 15 -4.37 8.14 -9.78
N ALA A 16 -4.43 7.12 -8.92
CA ALA A 16 -3.25 6.43 -8.39
C ALA A 16 -2.43 5.76 -9.49
N ALA A 17 -3.10 5.07 -10.43
CA ALA A 17 -2.45 4.43 -11.56
C ALA A 17 -1.74 5.43 -12.48
N ARG A 18 -2.42 6.52 -12.82
CA ARG A 18 -1.84 7.61 -13.60
C ARG A 18 -0.62 8.20 -12.89
N TYR A 19 -0.71 8.45 -11.59
CA TYR A 19 0.38 9.00 -10.80
C TYR A 19 1.61 8.08 -10.79
N ILE A 20 1.41 6.78 -10.58
CA ILE A 20 2.48 5.76 -10.65
C ILE A 20 3.12 5.77 -12.04
N ALA A 21 2.31 5.74 -13.12
CA ALA A 21 2.83 5.75 -14.48
C ALA A 21 3.62 7.03 -14.80
N GLU A 22 3.16 8.20 -14.34
CA GLU A 22 3.87 9.47 -14.48
C GLU A 22 5.20 9.47 -13.71
N ARG A 23 5.22 8.92 -12.48
CA ARG A 23 6.44 8.79 -11.67
C ARG A 23 7.47 7.86 -12.32
N ILE A 24 7.03 6.72 -12.84
CA ILE A 24 7.89 5.78 -13.58
C ILE A 24 8.45 6.46 -14.84
N LYS A 25 7.60 7.10 -15.65
CA LYS A 25 8.03 7.78 -16.88
C LYS A 25 9.01 8.92 -16.61
N ALA A 26 8.70 9.78 -15.63
CA ALA A 26 9.56 10.89 -15.27
C ALA A 26 10.91 10.40 -14.72
N PHE A 27 10.92 9.27 -14.02
CA PHE A 27 12.15 8.66 -13.55
C PHE A 27 12.97 8.06 -14.69
N ASN A 28 12.34 7.59 -15.78
CA ASN A 28 13.00 6.96 -16.94
C ASN A 28 13.97 5.82 -16.53
N PRO A 29 13.43 4.69 -16.00
CA PRO A 29 14.25 3.62 -15.44
C PRO A 29 15.00 2.81 -16.50
N THR A 30 16.19 2.34 -16.14
CA THR A 30 17.02 1.42 -16.94
C THR A 30 17.33 0.15 -16.13
N ALA A 31 18.05 -0.80 -16.73
CA ALA A 31 18.47 -2.02 -16.00
C ALA A 31 19.40 -1.69 -14.81
N GLU A 32 20.26 -0.69 -14.96
CA GLU A 32 21.24 -0.26 -13.96
C GLU A 32 20.63 0.69 -12.91
N ARG A 33 19.53 1.35 -13.27
CA ARG A 33 18.80 2.29 -12.40
C ARG A 33 17.30 2.01 -12.48
N PRO A 34 16.81 0.93 -11.85
CA PRO A 34 15.40 0.58 -11.89
C PRO A 34 14.55 1.50 -11.01
N PHE A 35 13.26 1.62 -11.35
CA PHE A 35 12.29 2.27 -10.47
C PHE A 35 11.78 1.26 -9.43
N VAL A 36 12.14 1.46 -8.18
CA VAL A 36 11.66 0.65 -7.04
C VAL A 36 10.27 1.11 -6.56
N LEU A 37 9.29 0.21 -6.61
CA LEU A 37 7.88 0.43 -6.29
C LEU A 37 7.41 -0.50 -5.15
N GLY A 38 6.87 0.07 -4.08
CA GLY A 38 6.22 -0.67 -3.00
C GLY A 38 4.73 -0.86 -3.27
N LEU A 39 4.21 -2.08 -3.07
CA LEU A 39 2.85 -2.47 -3.45
C LEU A 39 2.06 -3.11 -2.28
N PRO A 40 0.75 -2.79 -2.14
CA PRO A 40 -0.12 -3.41 -1.15
C PRO A 40 -1.00 -4.51 -1.76
N THR A 41 -1.68 -5.29 -0.92
CA THR A 41 -2.76 -6.19 -1.31
C THR A 41 -4.11 -5.68 -0.79
N GLY A 42 -5.15 -6.54 -0.85
CA GLY A 42 -6.49 -6.23 -0.36
C GLY A 42 -7.37 -5.54 -1.39
N SER A 43 -8.55 -5.08 -0.97
CA SER A 43 -9.55 -4.54 -1.88
C SER A 43 -9.24 -3.12 -2.37
N SER A 44 -8.57 -2.30 -1.56
CA SER A 44 -8.26 -0.90 -1.88
C SER A 44 -7.46 -0.70 -3.18
N PRO A 45 -6.40 -1.48 -3.49
CA PRO A 45 -5.61 -1.27 -4.70
C PRO A 45 -6.19 -1.90 -5.98
N LEU A 46 -7.29 -2.67 -5.93
CA LEU A 46 -7.79 -3.40 -7.11
C LEU A 46 -8.11 -2.48 -8.30
N GLU A 47 -8.77 -1.34 -8.07
CA GLU A 47 -9.06 -0.38 -9.14
C GLU A 47 -7.78 0.30 -9.67
N ALA A 48 -6.76 0.47 -8.83
CA ALA A 48 -5.45 0.97 -9.25
C ALA A 48 -4.71 -0.05 -10.12
N TYR A 49 -4.73 -1.34 -9.76
CA TYR A 49 -4.13 -2.40 -10.57
C TYR A 49 -4.79 -2.54 -11.94
N LYS A 50 -6.14 -2.58 -11.99
CA LYS A 50 -6.88 -2.58 -13.26
C LYS A 50 -6.50 -1.41 -14.15
N SER A 51 -6.41 -0.21 -13.57
CA SER A 51 -6.06 1.00 -14.30
C SER A 51 -4.59 1.00 -14.76
N LEU A 52 -3.66 0.46 -13.97
CA LEU A 52 -2.24 0.30 -14.36
C LEU A 52 -2.08 -0.68 -15.51
N ILE A 53 -2.80 -1.80 -15.48
CA ILE A 53 -2.81 -2.78 -16.58
C ILE A 53 -3.33 -2.11 -17.85
N ALA A 54 -4.44 -1.36 -17.78
CA ALA A 54 -4.96 -0.62 -18.94
C ALA A 54 -3.96 0.42 -19.49
N LEU A 55 -3.19 1.09 -18.63
CA LEU A 55 -2.12 2.00 -19.05
C LEU A 55 -0.96 1.26 -19.71
N TYR A 56 -0.62 0.07 -19.23
CA TYR A 56 0.38 -0.80 -19.85
C TYR A 56 -0.08 -1.30 -21.23
N ASP A 57 -1.30 -1.82 -21.35
CA ASP A 57 -1.89 -2.29 -22.60
C ASP A 57 -1.96 -1.19 -23.66
N ALA A 58 -2.17 0.06 -23.22
CA ALA A 58 -2.15 1.26 -24.06
C ALA A 58 -0.74 1.77 -24.39
N GLY A 59 0.33 1.07 -23.96
CA GLY A 59 1.72 1.45 -24.21
C GLY A 59 2.19 2.70 -23.45
N GLN A 60 1.49 3.11 -22.39
CA GLN A 60 1.76 4.35 -21.66
C GLN A 60 2.73 4.18 -20.49
N VAL A 61 3.02 2.93 -20.10
CA VAL A 61 3.98 2.57 -19.04
C VAL A 61 4.54 1.17 -19.32
N SER A 62 5.78 0.92 -18.91
CA SER A 62 6.40 -0.41 -18.92
C SER A 62 7.00 -0.70 -17.54
N PHE A 63 6.92 -1.96 -17.13
CA PHE A 63 7.42 -2.49 -15.87
C PHE A 63 8.72 -3.29 -16.04
N LYS A 64 9.28 -3.36 -17.25
CA LYS A 64 10.54 -4.05 -17.57
C LYS A 64 11.71 -3.67 -16.66
N HIS A 65 11.77 -2.40 -16.26
CA HIS A 65 12.80 -1.84 -15.37
C HIS A 65 12.21 -1.32 -14.04
N VAL A 66 11.06 -1.89 -13.64
CA VAL A 66 10.48 -1.67 -12.32
C VAL A 66 10.84 -2.86 -11.42
N VAL A 67 11.23 -2.57 -10.18
CA VAL A 67 11.46 -3.56 -9.11
C VAL A 67 10.39 -3.38 -8.06
N THR A 68 9.72 -4.45 -7.65
CA THR A 68 8.60 -4.39 -6.71
C THR A 68 8.93 -5.00 -5.36
N PHE A 69 8.35 -4.43 -4.30
CA PHE A 69 8.35 -4.97 -2.95
C PHE A 69 6.93 -4.92 -2.39
N ASN A 70 6.39 -6.07 -1.95
CA ASN A 70 5.11 -6.08 -1.25
C ASN A 70 5.26 -5.75 0.24
N MET A 71 4.18 -5.26 0.84
CA MET A 71 4.12 -4.88 2.26
C MET A 71 4.20 -6.08 3.22
N ASP A 72 3.57 -7.19 2.89
CA ASP A 72 3.31 -8.27 3.83
C ASP A 72 3.02 -9.61 3.13
N GLU A 73 3.04 -10.68 3.93
CA GLU A 73 2.57 -12.02 3.57
C GLU A 73 2.11 -12.76 4.84
N TYR A 74 1.11 -13.63 4.72
CA TYR A 74 0.66 -14.47 5.84
C TYR A 74 1.70 -15.53 6.21
N VAL A 75 1.90 -15.76 7.51
CA VAL A 75 2.78 -16.83 8.00
C VAL A 75 2.04 -18.16 7.97
N GLY A 76 2.70 -19.20 7.44
CA GLY A 76 2.18 -20.58 7.45
C GLY A 76 1.10 -20.87 6.41
N LEU A 77 0.74 -19.91 5.57
CA LEU A 77 -0.20 -20.11 4.46
C LEU A 77 0.58 -20.62 3.23
N PRO A 78 0.18 -21.73 2.58
CA PRO A 78 0.87 -22.22 1.39
C PRO A 78 0.96 -21.12 0.32
N ALA A 79 2.13 -20.98 -0.32
CA ALA A 79 2.37 -19.92 -1.30
C ALA A 79 1.50 -20.00 -2.57
N ASN A 80 0.88 -21.17 -2.82
CA ASN A 80 -0.08 -21.40 -3.90
C ASN A 80 -1.54 -21.36 -3.42
N HIS A 81 -1.78 -21.04 -2.14
CA HIS A 81 -3.14 -20.85 -1.64
C HIS A 81 -3.78 -19.65 -2.37
N PRO A 82 -5.06 -19.72 -2.79
CA PRO A 82 -5.75 -18.64 -3.50
C PRO A 82 -5.66 -17.29 -2.78
N GLU A 83 -5.82 -17.31 -1.46
CA GLU A 83 -5.78 -16.11 -0.60
C GLU A 83 -4.38 -15.73 -0.09
N SER A 84 -3.31 -16.35 -0.57
CA SER A 84 -1.95 -15.86 -0.28
C SER A 84 -1.71 -14.54 -0.99
N TYR A 85 -0.90 -13.65 -0.39
CA TYR A 85 -0.62 -12.37 -1.02
C TYR A 85 0.25 -12.51 -2.26
N ARG A 86 1.06 -13.58 -2.33
CA ARG A 86 1.65 -14.05 -3.58
C ARG A 86 0.59 -14.29 -4.66
N THR A 87 -0.37 -15.19 -4.44
CA THR A 87 -1.40 -15.50 -5.46
C THR A 87 -2.18 -14.24 -5.85
N PHE A 88 -2.61 -13.45 -4.86
CA PHE A 88 -3.28 -12.17 -5.11
C PHE A 88 -2.51 -11.28 -6.08
N MET A 89 -1.21 -11.08 -5.86
CA MET A 89 -0.41 -10.18 -6.69
C MET A 89 -0.20 -10.71 -8.11
N PHE A 90 0.00 -12.02 -8.26
CA PHE A 90 0.13 -12.63 -9.59
C PHE A 90 -1.19 -12.56 -10.37
N GLU A 91 -2.31 -12.89 -9.73
CA GLU A 91 -3.63 -12.87 -10.37
C GLU A 91 -4.13 -11.47 -10.72
N ASN A 92 -3.85 -10.48 -9.87
CA ASN A 92 -4.41 -9.14 -10.03
C ASN A 92 -3.45 -8.14 -10.70
N PHE A 93 -2.17 -8.47 -10.86
CA PHE A 93 -1.20 -7.54 -11.44
C PHE A 93 -0.08 -8.19 -12.24
N PHE A 94 0.78 -9.01 -11.62
CA PHE A 94 2.06 -9.40 -12.25
C PHE A 94 1.90 -10.24 -13.52
N ASN A 95 0.84 -11.04 -13.65
CA ASN A 95 0.58 -11.83 -14.88
C ASN A 95 0.13 -10.98 -16.08
N HIS A 96 -0.17 -9.70 -15.88
CA HIS A 96 -0.81 -8.84 -16.89
C HIS A 96 0.11 -7.72 -17.39
N VAL A 97 1.37 -7.68 -16.94
CA VAL A 97 2.35 -6.63 -17.30
C VAL A 97 3.72 -7.23 -17.61
N ASP A 98 4.60 -6.46 -18.25
CA ASP A 98 5.94 -6.90 -18.68
C ASP A 98 7.01 -6.91 -17.55
N ILE A 99 6.60 -7.13 -16.30
CA ILE A 99 7.54 -7.18 -15.17
C ILE A 99 8.36 -8.48 -15.18
N PRO A 100 9.70 -8.42 -15.14
CA PRO A 100 10.51 -9.63 -15.04
C PRO A 100 10.37 -10.26 -13.66
N GLU A 101 10.22 -11.59 -13.57
CA GLU A 101 10.04 -12.29 -12.29
C GLU A 101 11.15 -11.99 -11.27
N ARG A 102 12.41 -11.87 -11.73
CA ARG A 102 13.57 -11.50 -10.89
C ARG A 102 13.45 -10.12 -10.21
N ASN A 103 12.56 -9.27 -10.69
CA ASN A 103 12.30 -7.93 -10.15
C ASN A 103 11.18 -7.93 -9.10
N ILE A 104 10.49 -9.05 -8.90
CA ILE A 104 9.42 -9.21 -7.92
C ILE A 104 10.01 -9.67 -6.59
N ASN A 105 9.80 -8.90 -5.53
CA ASN A 105 10.20 -9.25 -4.17
C ASN A 105 8.96 -9.36 -3.29
N LEU A 106 8.76 -10.55 -2.72
CA LEU A 106 7.70 -10.86 -1.77
C LEU A 106 8.34 -11.44 -0.50
N LEU A 107 7.71 -11.22 0.66
CA LEU A 107 8.10 -11.88 1.90
C LEU A 107 7.74 -13.37 1.82
N ASN A 108 8.63 -14.23 2.32
CA ASN A 108 8.36 -15.66 2.43
C ASN A 108 7.74 -16.00 3.79
N GLY A 109 6.41 -16.05 3.86
CA GLY A 109 5.67 -16.42 5.07
C GLY A 109 5.89 -17.87 5.56
N ASN A 110 6.58 -18.71 4.79
CA ASN A 110 6.93 -20.09 5.15
C ASN A 110 8.45 -20.28 5.30
N ALA A 111 9.22 -19.21 5.50
CA ALA A 111 10.64 -19.31 5.78
C ALA A 111 10.90 -20.11 7.08
N GLU A 112 11.93 -20.95 7.08
CA GLU A 112 12.33 -21.72 8.27
C GLU A 112 12.76 -20.79 9.41
N ASP A 113 13.51 -19.74 9.08
CA ASP A 113 13.86 -18.66 10.00
C ASP A 113 13.23 -17.34 9.54
N ILE A 114 12.15 -16.98 10.23
CA ILE A 114 11.37 -15.76 9.99
C ILE A 114 12.21 -14.49 10.25
N ALA A 115 13.08 -14.49 11.27
CA ALA A 115 13.87 -13.30 11.59
C ALA A 115 14.89 -13.02 10.48
N THR A 116 15.54 -14.08 9.99
CA THR A 116 16.45 -14.02 8.84
C THR A 116 15.73 -13.57 7.57
N GLU A 117 14.51 -14.05 7.31
CA GLU A 117 13.71 -13.61 6.17
C GLU A 117 13.39 -12.10 6.24
N CYS A 118 12.98 -11.59 7.39
CA CYS A 118 12.72 -10.17 7.59
C CYS A 118 13.99 -9.32 7.37
N GLN A 119 15.14 -9.78 7.87
CA GLN A 119 16.43 -9.10 7.65
C GLN A 119 16.83 -9.10 6.17
N ARG A 120 16.73 -10.25 5.49
CA ARG A 120 16.99 -10.39 4.05
C ARG A 120 16.16 -9.39 3.26
N TYR A 121 14.89 -9.20 3.62
CA TYR A 121 13.98 -8.29 2.94
C TYR A 121 14.42 -6.82 3.07
N GLU A 122 14.80 -6.39 4.28
CA GLU A 122 15.35 -5.06 4.54
C GLU A 122 16.67 -4.81 3.80
N GLU A 123 17.57 -5.80 3.80
CA GLU A 123 18.84 -5.73 3.06
C GLU A 123 18.61 -5.64 1.55
N LYS A 124 17.63 -6.39 1.04
CA LYS A 124 17.25 -6.36 -0.37
C LYS A 124 16.71 -4.97 -0.76
N ILE A 125 15.87 -4.34 0.06
CA ILE A 125 15.42 -2.95 -0.16
C ILE A 125 16.63 -2.01 -0.20
N LYS A 126 17.52 -2.08 0.81
CA LYS A 126 18.74 -1.25 0.89
C LYS A 126 19.68 -1.45 -0.30
N SER A 127 19.74 -2.65 -0.87
CA SER A 127 20.57 -2.93 -2.05
C SER A 127 20.17 -2.13 -3.31
N TYR A 128 18.93 -1.64 -3.37
CA TYR A 128 18.46 -0.72 -4.42
C TYR A 128 18.48 0.76 -3.97
N GLY A 129 19.05 1.04 -2.80
CA GLY A 129 19.09 2.37 -2.18
C GLY A 129 17.80 2.69 -1.43
N LYS A 130 16.68 2.86 -2.13
CA LYS A 130 15.39 3.25 -1.55
C LYS A 130 14.20 2.79 -2.40
N ILE A 131 13.03 2.72 -1.77
CA ILE A 131 11.75 2.63 -2.49
C ILE A 131 11.40 4.04 -2.97
N HIS A 132 11.17 4.23 -4.28
CA HIS A 132 10.88 5.55 -4.84
C HIS A 132 9.43 5.97 -4.59
N LEU A 133 8.51 5.00 -4.65
CA LEU A 133 7.10 5.21 -4.35
C LEU A 133 6.57 3.97 -3.64
N PHE A 134 6.02 4.13 -2.44
CA PHE A 134 5.34 3.07 -1.72
C PHE A 134 3.83 3.33 -1.73
N MET A 135 3.08 2.54 -2.48
CA MET A 135 1.62 2.58 -2.47
C MET A 135 1.08 1.68 -1.36
N GLY A 136 0.11 2.17 -0.56
CA GLY A 136 -0.51 1.45 0.53
C GLY A 136 -2.03 1.62 0.58
N GLY A 137 -2.67 0.76 1.38
CA GLY A 137 -4.02 1.01 1.91
C GLY A 137 -3.96 1.38 3.38
N VAL A 138 -5.13 1.63 3.98
CA VAL A 138 -5.28 1.82 5.43
C VAL A 138 -6.38 0.91 5.97
N GLY A 139 -6.14 0.31 7.13
CA GLY A 139 -7.13 -0.47 7.90
C GLY A 139 -8.24 0.39 8.50
N ASN A 140 -9.29 -0.24 9.04
CA ASN A 140 -10.38 0.47 9.72
C ASN A 140 -9.90 1.17 11.01
N ASP A 141 -8.91 0.58 11.66
CA ASP A 141 -8.21 1.03 12.87
C ASP A 141 -6.98 1.91 12.57
N GLY A 142 -6.73 2.25 11.30
CA GLY A 142 -5.57 3.05 10.89
C GLY A 142 -4.25 2.29 10.76
N HIS A 143 -4.24 0.96 10.70
CA HIS A 143 -3.01 0.24 10.34
C HIS A 143 -2.58 0.51 8.89
N ILE A 144 -1.27 0.66 8.64
CA ILE A 144 -0.66 0.55 7.30
C ILE A 144 0.09 -0.77 7.23
N ALA A 145 -0.07 -1.54 6.15
CA ALA A 145 0.36 -2.94 6.10
C ALA A 145 -0.26 -3.70 7.30
N PHE A 146 0.43 -4.65 7.92
CA PHE A 146 0.03 -5.20 9.22
C PHE A 146 0.67 -4.47 10.41
N ASN A 147 0.96 -3.17 10.31
CA ASN A 147 1.35 -2.38 11.48
C ASN A 147 0.11 -2.03 12.32
N GLU A 148 -0.40 -3.04 13.02
CA GLU A 148 -1.52 -2.99 13.96
C GLU A 148 -1.34 -1.89 15.02
N PRO A 149 -2.43 -1.44 15.67
CA PRO A 149 -2.36 -0.53 16.81
C PRO A 149 -1.30 -0.93 17.86
N ALA A 150 -0.68 0.08 18.46
CA ALA A 150 0.49 -0.01 19.35
C ALA A 150 1.81 -0.46 18.68
N SER A 151 1.86 -0.61 17.36
CA SER A 151 3.13 -0.84 16.65
C SER A 151 4.07 0.36 16.76
N SER A 152 5.35 0.12 17.02
CA SER A 152 6.36 1.18 17.07
C SER A 152 6.41 1.97 15.75
N LEU A 153 6.41 3.30 15.86
CA LEU A 153 6.51 4.21 14.71
C LEU A 153 7.87 4.19 14.02
N VAL A 154 8.87 3.54 14.63
CA VAL A 154 10.21 3.28 14.03
C VAL A 154 10.45 1.79 13.80
N SER A 155 9.40 0.98 13.75
CA SER A 155 9.51 -0.46 13.51
C SER A 155 10.13 -0.78 12.15
N ARG A 156 10.80 -1.94 12.06
CA ARG A 156 11.30 -2.55 10.81
C ARG A 156 10.45 -3.76 10.43
N THR A 157 10.81 -4.37 9.30
CA THR A 157 10.20 -5.62 8.82
C THR A 157 10.29 -6.70 9.90
N ARG A 158 9.15 -7.32 10.23
CA ARG A 158 9.03 -8.28 11.35
C ARG A 158 7.80 -9.17 11.21
N ILE A 159 7.76 -10.23 12.01
CA ILE A 159 6.52 -10.94 12.30
C ILE A 159 5.58 -10.08 13.15
N LYS A 160 4.29 -10.15 12.87
CA LYS A 160 3.26 -9.49 13.65
C LYS A 160 2.07 -10.42 13.87
N THR A 161 1.60 -10.47 15.11
CA THR A 161 0.33 -11.10 15.47
C THR A 161 -0.82 -10.22 15.01
N LEU A 162 -1.75 -10.82 14.27
CA LEU A 162 -2.94 -10.12 13.78
C LEU A 162 -3.96 -9.95 14.91
N THR A 163 -4.60 -8.79 14.99
CA THR A 163 -5.70 -8.54 15.91
C THR A 163 -6.93 -9.35 15.51
N GLU A 164 -7.85 -9.49 16.46
CA GLU A 164 -9.14 -10.10 16.20
C GLU A 164 -9.92 -9.30 15.15
N GLU A 165 -9.92 -7.95 15.20
CA GLU A 165 -10.61 -7.13 14.20
C GLU A 165 -10.04 -7.33 12.80
N THR A 166 -8.71 -7.38 12.65
CA THR A 166 -8.07 -7.68 11.35
C THR A 166 -8.48 -9.06 10.84
N ARG A 167 -8.49 -10.09 11.70
CA ARG A 167 -8.90 -11.44 11.30
C ARG A 167 -10.39 -11.52 10.93
N ILE A 168 -11.26 -10.80 11.65
CA ILE A 168 -12.68 -10.69 11.31
C ILE A 168 -12.86 -9.97 9.96
N ALA A 169 -12.15 -8.87 9.73
CA ALA A 169 -12.25 -8.13 8.48
C ALA A 169 -11.77 -8.95 7.27
N ASN A 170 -10.74 -9.77 7.46
CA ASN A 170 -10.16 -10.60 6.41
C ASN A 170 -10.88 -11.94 6.22
N SER A 171 -11.71 -12.40 7.16
CA SER A 171 -12.43 -13.68 7.03
C SER A 171 -13.34 -13.73 5.81
N ARG A 172 -13.79 -12.58 5.29
CA ARG A 172 -14.54 -12.48 4.02
C ARG A 172 -13.81 -13.12 2.82
N PHE A 173 -12.49 -13.20 2.87
CA PHE A 173 -11.66 -13.87 1.86
C PHE A 173 -11.49 -15.37 2.14
N PHE A 174 -11.70 -15.79 3.39
CA PHE A 174 -11.59 -17.18 3.85
C PHE A 174 -12.97 -17.80 4.12
N GLY A 175 -13.93 -17.57 3.20
CA GLY A 175 -15.29 -18.12 3.29
C GLY A 175 -16.14 -17.63 4.46
N GLY A 176 -15.76 -16.51 5.08
CA GLY A 176 -16.41 -15.96 6.29
C GLY A 176 -15.94 -16.60 7.60
N ASP A 177 -15.00 -17.55 7.56
CA ASP A 177 -14.52 -18.28 8.73
C ASP A 177 -13.22 -17.68 9.28
N VAL A 178 -13.32 -17.02 10.44
CA VAL A 178 -12.19 -16.40 11.11
C VAL A 178 -11.12 -17.43 11.49
N SER A 179 -11.49 -18.69 11.75
CA SER A 179 -10.54 -19.75 12.15
C SER A 179 -9.56 -20.12 11.04
N GLN A 180 -9.94 -19.90 9.78
CA GLN A 180 -9.09 -20.13 8.60
C GLN A 180 -8.13 -18.96 8.33
N VAL A 181 -8.35 -17.80 8.94
CA VAL A 181 -7.46 -16.65 8.79
C VAL A 181 -6.18 -16.86 9.60
N PRO A 182 -4.99 -16.79 8.98
CA PRO A 182 -3.72 -16.91 9.68
C PRO A 182 -3.61 -15.96 10.88
N LYS A 183 -2.91 -16.40 11.94
CA LYS A 183 -2.74 -15.61 13.17
C LYS A 183 -1.59 -14.62 13.10
N TYR A 184 -0.65 -14.84 12.19
CA TYR A 184 0.56 -14.05 12.05
C TYR A 184 0.79 -13.68 10.59
N ALA A 185 1.45 -12.55 10.39
CA ALA A 185 1.95 -12.11 9.10
C ALA A 185 3.40 -11.62 9.24
N LEU A 186 4.16 -11.70 8.16
CA LEU A 186 5.36 -10.90 8.00
C LEU A 186 4.94 -9.56 7.40
N THR A 187 5.50 -8.46 7.88
CA THR A 187 5.13 -7.14 7.40
C THR A 187 6.29 -6.17 7.48
N VAL A 188 6.40 -5.27 6.49
CA VAL A 188 7.30 -4.11 6.55
C VAL A 188 6.94 -3.23 7.74
N GLY A 189 7.94 -2.61 8.35
CA GLY A 189 7.72 -1.73 9.49
C GLY A 189 7.26 -0.33 9.10
N VAL A 190 6.79 0.43 10.09
CA VAL A 190 6.47 1.86 9.92
C VAL A 190 7.72 2.64 9.49
N GLY A 191 8.88 2.35 10.09
CA GLY A 191 10.15 2.94 9.68
C GLY A 191 10.56 2.54 8.26
N THR A 192 10.31 1.28 7.86
CA THR A 192 10.55 0.82 6.48
C THR A 192 9.70 1.60 5.47
N LEU A 193 8.44 1.89 5.80
CA LEU A 193 7.56 2.73 4.98
C LEU A 193 8.06 4.19 4.91
N LEU A 194 8.49 4.74 6.04
CA LEU A 194 8.99 6.12 6.12
C LEU A 194 10.37 6.32 5.46
N ASP A 195 11.12 5.25 5.22
CA ASP A 195 12.38 5.29 4.45
C ASP A 195 12.15 5.44 2.94
N ALA A 196 10.91 5.29 2.46
CA ALA A 196 10.58 5.52 1.05
C ALA A 196 10.76 7.00 0.66
N GLU A 197 11.03 7.28 -0.61
CA GLU A 197 11.08 8.67 -1.07
C GLU A 197 9.69 9.33 -1.08
N GLU A 198 8.67 8.54 -1.42
CA GLU A 198 7.29 8.99 -1.52
C GLU A 198 6.34 7.88 -1.05
N VAL A 199 5.30 8.24 -0.30
CA VAL A 199 4.27 7.31 0.18
C VAL A 199 2.90 7.77 -0.28
N MET A 200 2.15 6.87 -0.91
CA MET A 200 0.79 7.11 -1.40
C MET A 200 -0.17 6.13 -0.74
N ILE A 201 -1.19 6.64 -0.02
CA ILE A 201 -2.22 5.79 0.61
C ILE A 201 -3.56 5.97 -0.08
N LEU A 202 -4.20 4.85 -0.42
CA LEU A 202 -5.55 4.80 -0.98
C LEU A 202 -6.58 4.61 0.14
N VAL A 203 -7.59 5.49 0.19
CA VAL A 203 -8.59 5.50 1.26
C VAL A 203 -9.99 5.59 0.67
N SER A 204 -10.72 4.47 0.66
CA SER A 204 -12.06 4.42 0.06
C SER A 204 -13.09 3.81 1.01
N GLY A 205 -14.27 4.44 1.06
CA GLY A 205 -15.43 3.99 1.79
C GLY A 205 -15.56 4.57 3.20
N ARG A 206 -16.81 4.67 3.67
CA ARG A 206 -17.16 5.25 4.98
C ARG A 206 -16.49 4.56 6.16
N HIS A 207 -16.26 3.25 6.05
CA HIS A 207 -15.59 2.44 7.07
C HIS A 207 -14.12 2.84 7.34
N LYS A 208 -13.54 3.70 6.49
CA LYS A 208 -12.19 4.27 6.65
C LYS A 208 -12.19 5.73 7.13
N ALA A 209 -13.35 6.33 7.37
CA ALA A 209 -13.43 7.77 7.63
C ALA A 209 -12.75 8.18 8.96
N GLN A 210 -12.87 7.35 10.00
CA GLN A 210 -12.17 7.58 11.27
C GLN A 210 -10.65 7.47 11.11
N ALA A 211 -10.17 6.48 10.36
CA ALA A 211 -8.74 6.35 10.06
C ALA A 211 -8.21 7.55 9.27
N LEU A 212 -8.98 8.07 8.30
CA LEU A 212 -8.60 9.28 7.55
C LEU A 212 -8.57 10.52 8.46
N GLN A 213 -9.55 10.67 9.35
CA GLN A 213 -9.55 11.74 10.35
C GLN A 213 -8.31 11.66 11.25
N ALA A 214 -7.98 10.48 11.77
CA ALA A 214 -6.79 10.30 12.60
C ALA A 214 -5.49 10.63 11.84
N ALA A 215 -5.42 10.29 10.55
CA ALA A 215 -4.25 10.58 9.72
C ALA A 215 -4.07 12.08 9.44
N VAL A 216 -5.16 12.81 9.19
CA VAL A 216 -5.13 14.19 8.68
C VAL A 216 -5.28 15.24 9.79
N GLU A 217 -6.18 15.00 10.74
CA GLU A 217 -6.53 15.96 11.79
C GLU A 217 -6.13 15.50 13.19
N GLY A 218 -5.79 14.22 13.35
CA GLY A 218 -5.29 13.65 14.59
C GLY A 218 -3.84 14.00 14.87
N ASN A 219 -3.36 13.66 16.07
CA ASN A 219 -1.94 13.76 16.42
C ASN A 219 -1.20 12.47 16.04
N VAL A 220 0.11 12.57 15.81
CA VAL A 220 1.00 11.41 15.67
C VAL A 220 0.88 10.51 16.90
N ASN A 221 0.50 9.25 16.69
CA ASN A 221 0.38 8.25 17.75
C ASN A 221 0.49 6.82 17.18
N HIS A 222 0.86 5.87 18.03
CA HIS A 222 1.01 4.47 17.61
C HIS A 222 -0.28 3.65 17.59
N MET A 223 -1.42 4.21 18.03
CA MET A 223 -2.72 3.52 17.92
C MET A 223 -3.27 3.64 16.49
N TRP A 224 -3.07 4.78 15.86
CA TRP A 224 -3.38 5.04 14.46
C TRP A 224 -2.07 5.18 13.68
N THR A 225 -1.44 4.06 13.33
CA THR A 225 -0.11 4.08 12.70
C THR A 225 -0.04 4.90 11.41
N ILE A 226 -1.17 5.06 10.69
CA ILE A 226 -1.33 5.97 9.55
C ILE A 226 -0.95 7.44 9.85
N SER A 227 -1.05 7.87 11.11
CA SER A 227 -0.61 9.19 11.56
C SER A 227 0.90 9.41 11.40
N CYS A 228 1.69 8.35 11.19
CA CYS A 228 3.12 8.44 10.88
C CYS A 228 3.40 9.29 9.63
N LEU A 229 2.44 9.37 8.69
CA LEU A 229 2.60 10.12 7.45
C LEU A 229 2.70 11.64 7.65
N GLN A 230 2.30 12.14 8.83
CA GLN A 230 2.55 13.53 9.20
C GLN A 230 4.06 13.82 9.35
N LEU A 231 4.87 12.79 9.62
CA LEU A 231 6.33 12.89 9.72
C LEU A 231 7.04 12.72 8.37
N HIS A 232 6.34 12.27 7.33
CA HIS A 232 6.94 11.95 6.04
C HIS A 232 7.03 13.18 5.13
N ALA A 233 8.20 13.41 4.54
CA ALA A 233 8.45 14.59 3.70
C ALA A 233 7.55 14.64 2.46
N ARG A 234 7.17 13.48 1.91
CA ARG A 234 6.34 13.35 0.70
C ARG A 234 5.25 12.31 0.87
N ALA A 235 4.26 12.62 1.71
CA ALA A 235 3.06 11.80 1.87
C ALA A 235 1.89 12.33 1.06
N LEU A 236 1.16 11.41 0.45
CA LEU A 236 -0.01 11.63 -0.39
C LEU A 236 -1.12 10.67 0.04
N MET A 237 -2.33 11.17 0.21
CA MET A 237 -3.53 10.36 0.43
C MET A 237 -4.52 10.61 -0.70
N VAL A 238 -5.03 9.54 -1.32
CA VAL A 238 -6.02 9.62 -2.40
C VAL A 238 -7.29 8.99 -1.89
N CYS A 239 -8.37 9.76 -1.81
CA CYS A 239 -9.55 9.35 -1.06
C CYS A 239 -10.85 9.57 -1.82
N ASP A 240 -11.85 8.73 -1.56
CA ASP A 240 -13.22 8.90 -2.08
C ASP A 240 -14.07 9.77 -1.14
N GLU A 241 -15.23 10.23 -1.62
CA GLU A 241 -16.09 11.12 -0.84
C GLU A 241 -16.56 10.48 0.47
N PRO A 242 -17.07 9.23 0.50
CA PRO A 242 -17.49 8.57 1.74
C PRO A 242 -16.41 8.49 2.83
N SER A 243 -15.13 8.37 2.47
CA SER A 243 -14.04 8.34 3.44
C SER A 243 -13.77 9.70 4.10
N THR A 244 -14.26 10.81 3.53
CA THR A 244 -14.04 12.16 4.09
C THR A 244 -15.05 12.58 5.14
N MET A 245 -16.04 11.73 5.45
CA MET A 245 -17.22 12.12 6.26
C MET A 245 -16.92 12.50 7.71
N GLU A 246 -15.77 12.09 8.26
CA GLU A 246 -15.33 12.47 9.61
C GLU A 246 -14.36 13.68 9.61
N LEU A 247 -14.00 14.21 8.43
CA LEU A 247 -13.16 15.39 8.32
C LEU A 247 -13.98 16.67 8.51
N LYS A 248 -13.36 17.72 9.05
CA LYS A 248 -13.99 19.03 9.12
C LYS A 248 -14.19 19.58 7.70
N VAL A 249 -15.31 20.29 7.50
CA VAL A 249 -15.62 20.96 6.23
C VAL A 249 -14.46 21.83 5.73
N LYS A 250 -13.83 22.59 6.63
CA LYS A 250 -12.67 23.44 6.29
C LYS A 250 -11.46 22.66 5.79
N THR A 251 -11.25 21.43 6.27
CA THR A 251 -10.14 20.56 5.88
C THR A 251 -10.36 20.05 4.45
N VAL A 252 -11.55 19.53 4.16
CA VAL A 252 -11.91 19.09 2.80
C VAL A 252 -11.85 20.26 1.81
N LYS A 253 -12.38 21.42 2.20
CA LYS A 253 -12.33 22.64 1.37
C LYS A 253 -10.90 23.04 1.04
N TYR A 254 -10.01 23.08 2.03
CA TYR A 254 -8.60 23.43 1.84
C TYR A 254 -7.91 22.54 0.79
N PHE A 255 -8.07 21.22 0.90
CA PHE A 255 -7.45 20.29 -0.05
C PHE A 255 -8.11 20.30 -1.43
N ARG A 256 -9.43 20.51 -1.51
CA ARG A 256 -10.12 20.71 -2.80
C ARG A 256 -9.60 21.94 -3.54
N GLU A 257 -9.40 23.05 -2.84
CA GLU A 257 -8.85 24.27 -3.42
C GLU A 257 -7.39 24.08 -3.86
N LEU A 258 -6.58 23.40 -3.03
CA LEU A 258 -5.18 23.12 -3.33
C LEU A 258 -4.99 22.22 -4.56
N GLU A 259 -5.84 21.21 -4.72
CA GLU A 259 -5.70 20.19 -5.77
C GLU A 259 -6.62 20.45 -6.97
N ALA A 260 -7.30 21.60 -7.05
CA ALA A 260 -8.31 21.89 -8.07
C ALA A 260 -7.86 21.60 -9.50
N GLU A 261 -6.62 21.96 -9.88
CA GLU A 261 -6.08 21.66 -11.22
C GLU A 261 -5.77 20.15 -11.40
N ASN A 262 -5.32 19.48 -10.35
CA ASN A 262 -5.01 18.05 -10.38
C ASN A 262 -6.28 17.17 -10.44
N LEU A 263 -7.43 17.74 -10.09
CA LEU A 263 -8.74 17.09 -10.12
C LEU A 263 -9.47 17.22 -11.46
N LYS A 264 -9.10 18.18 -12.33
CA LYS A 264 -9.81 18.47 -13.59
C LYS A 264 -9.64 17.41 -14.69
N ASN A 265 -8.59 16.59 -14.63
CA ASN A 265 -8.17 15.71 -15.73
C ASN A 265 -8.29 14.22 -15.39
N LEU A 266 -9.38 13.82 -14.73
CA LEU A 266 -9.66 12.44 -14.32
C LEU A 266 -10.48 11.65 -15.35
#